data_AF-A0AA88XNP3-F1
#
_entry.id   AF-A0AA88XNP3-F1
#
_cell.length_a   1.000
_cell.length_b   1.000
_cell.length_c   1.000
_cell.angle_alpha   90.00
_cell.angle_beta   90.00
_cell.angle_gamma   90.00
#
_symmetry.space_group_name_H-M   'P 1'
#
loop_
_entity.id
_entity.type
_entity.pdbx_description
1 polymer ?
#
loop_
_entity_poly.entity_id
_entity_poly.type
_entity_poly.pdbx_seq_one_letter_code
_entity_poly.pdbx_strand_id
1 'polypeptide(L)'
;MNSAIYGAKYDSDADFFGTKNGDGLPCAVCRSSSDVTSVMIPARRTCYKSWRKQYNGYLATNRDGSYGSKDYICINEDPDSFATAEDHGLRAIFQSTVASCGSLACPPYINYRRLTCVVYITATMAVQMQIVLLVLTFNSANGIEKKLLLNDPNQMEREIQELRTLVTTLTSQVSAIQQSKGGAQFIRWGKSVCPDNDTELVYDGFAAGGYYSNKGAGVNYLCLPRDPLWGINYTGTIYSTIYGAEYDTSFFGTNNGDDLPCAVCRSRSGVTSMMLPGRNKCYKHWRMQYNGYLATSGDSFDSSKEYICINENADAMVGGGHDYNGALFYSVAASCTSLACPPYISGKRLTCAVCTK
;
A
#
# COMPACT_ATOMS: atom_id res chain seq x y z
N MET A 1 21.25 1.34 18.26
CA MET A 1 20.77 2.64 17.73
C MET A 1 19.24 2.58 17.65
N ASN A 2 18.52 3.70 17.51
CA ASN A 2 17.07 3.70 17.24
C ASN A 2 16.82 4.50 15.95
N SER A 3 15.71 4.23 15.27
CA SER A 3 15.26 5.05 14.15
C SER A 3 14.18 6.02 14.62
N ALA A 4 14.33 7.32 14.44
CA ALA A 4 13.38 8.31 14.89
C ALA A 4 12.41 8.69 13.76
N ILE A 5 11.11 8.67 14.05
CA ILE A 5 10.09 9.21 13.13
C ILE A 5 9.71 10.63 13.51
N TYR A 6 9.68 11.48 12.49
CA TYR A 6 9.43 12.91 12.55
C TYR A 6 8.14 13.24 11.79
N GLY A 7 7.39 14.25 12.25
CA GLY A 7 6.30 14.82 11.47
C GLY A 7 6.81 15.50 10.20
N ALA A 8 6.03 15.44 9.12
CA ALA A 8 6.32 16.06 7.83
C ALA A 8 5.76 17.48 7.75
N LYS A 9 6.45 18.35 7.01
CA LYS A 9 6.08 19.76 6.82
C LYS A 9 6.03 20.13 5.34
N TYR A 10 5.23 21.15 5.02
CA TYR A 10 5.31 21.83 3.73
C TYR A 10 6.53 22.75 3.70
N ASP A 11 7.32 22.66 2.64
CA ASP A 11 8.30 23.67 2.28
C ASP A 11 7.83 24.29 0.97
N SER A 12 7.12 25.40 1.11
CA SER A 12 6.57 26.14 -0.01
C SER A 12 7.31 27.45 -0.16
N ASP A 13 8.09 27.55 -1.25
CA ASP A 13 8.43 28.86 -1.80
C ASP A 13 7.12 29.59 -2.12
N ALA A 14 6.82 30.62 -1.34
CA ALA A 14 5.67 31.54 -1.49
C ALA A 14 4.27 30.91 -1.35
N ASP A 15 4.02 30.13 -0.27
CA ASP A 15 2.69 29.63 0.10
C ASP A 15 1.94 28.93 -1.06
N PHE A 16 2.69 28.22 -1.93
CA PHE A 16 2.16 27.63 -3.17
C PHE A 16 0.94 26.71 -2.98
N PHE A 17 0.86 26.00 -1.85
CA PHE A 17 -0.27 25.16 -1.50
C PHE A 17 -1.38 25.90 -0.75
N GLY A 18 -1.31 27.23 -0.62
CA GLY A 18 -2.17 28.01 0.27
C GLY A 18 -1.90 27.78 1.76
N THR A 19 -0.87 27.00 2.09
CA THR A 19 -0.40 26.69 3.45
C THR A 19 0.81 27.54 3.79
N LYS A 20 1.04 27.85 5.07
CA LYS A 20 2.24 28.59 5.46
C LYS A 20 3.45 27.68 5.38
N ASN A 21 4.59 28.26 5.00
CA ASN A 21 5.86 27.55 5.08
C ASN A 21 6.10 27.02 6.51
N GLY A 22 6.44 25.73 6.64
CA GLY A 22 6.65 25.07 7.92
C GLY A 22 5.39 24.48 8.59
N ASP A 23 4.20 24.67 8.00
CA ASP A 23 2.98 24.01 8.48
C ASP A 23 3.08 22.49 8.32
N GLY A 24 2.46 21.77 9.25
CA GLY A 24 2.45 20.31 9.29
C GLY A 24 1.54 19.72 8.21
N LEU A 25 1.98 18.61 7.61
CA LEU A 25 1.24 17.85 6.60
C LEU A 25 0.38 16.75 7.29
N PRO A 26 -0.95 16.92 7.38
CA PRO A 26 -1.84 15.87 7.88
C PRO A 26 -2.03 14.77 6.82
N CYS A 27 -2.47 13.60 7.25
CA CYS A 27 -2.83 12.51 6.35
C CYS A 27 -4.09 11.77 6.84
N ALA A 28 -4.82 11.18 5.90
CA ALA A 28 -5.98 10.35 6.17
C ALA A 28 -5.93 9.08 5.31
N VAL A 29 -6.30 7.94 5.89
CA VAL A 29 -6.45 6.67 5.18
C VAL A 29 -7.93 6.35 5.04
N CYS A 30 -8.44 6.41 3.81
CA CYS A 30 -9.86 6.24 3.50
C CYS A 30 -10.11 4.94 2.75
N ARG A 31 -11.25 4.28 3.01
CA ARG A 31 -11.69 3.09 2.26
C ARG A 31 -12.73 3.48 1.21
N SER A 32 -12.49 3.18 -0.06
CA SER A 32 -13.57 3.20 -1.05
C SER A 32 -14.43 1.93 -0.93
N SER A 33 -15.76 2.10 -0.91
CA SER A 33 -16.72 1.00 -0.79
C SER A 33 -17.01 0.29 -2.11
N SER A 34 -16.76 0.96 -3.24
CA SER A 34 -17.15 0.50 -4.57
C SER A 34 -15.99 0.38 -5.54
N ASP A 35 -14.73 0.57 -5.14
CA ASP A 35 -13.62 0.53 -6.08
C ASP A 35 -12.50 -0.34 -5.54
N VAL A 36 -11.89 -1.11 -6.43
CA VAL A 36 -10.95 -2.19 -6.09
C VAL A 36 -9.49 -1.79 -6.20
N THR A 37 -9.20 -0.68 -6.88
CA THR A 37 -7.83 -0.23 -7.15
C THR A 37 -7.75 1.28 -7.10
N SER A 38 -6.72 1.81 -6.43
CA SER A 38 -6.33 3.22 -6.48
C SER A 38 -4.98 3.34 -7.18
N VAL A 39 -4.86 4.31 -8.08
CA VAL A 39 -3.63 4.58 -8.82
C VAL A 39 -3.41 6.09 -8.89
N MET A 40 -2.16 6.52 -8.69
CA MET A 40 -1.70 7.87 -8.98
C MET A 40 -1.13 7.91 -10.41
N ILE A 41 -1.61 8.82 -11.26
CA ILE A 41 -0.92 9.17 -12.50
C ILE A 41 -0.20 10.51 -12.30
N PRO A 42 1.13 10.55 -12.46
CA PRO A 42 1.88 11.81 -12.49
C PRO A 42 1.68 12.56 -13.82
N ALA A 43 1.94 13.86 -13.79
CA ALA A 43 1.84 14.82 -14.89
C ALA A 43 0.46 14.93 -15.58
N ARG A 44 -0.63 14.57 -14.90
CA ARG A 44 -2.01 14.75 -15.41
C ARG A 44 -2.96 15.32 -14.37
N ARG A 45 -4.03 15.97 -14.85
CA ARG A 45 -5.16 16.46 -14.03
C ARG A 45 -6.48 15.72 -14.28
N THR A 46 -6.58 14.98 -15.38
CA THR A 46 -7.81 14.30 -15.80
C THR A 46 -7.59 12.79 -15.92
N CYS A 47 -8.66 12.05 -15.64
CA CYS A 47 -8.68 10.58 -15.72
C CYS A 47 -9.05 10.10 -17.12
N TYR A 48 -8.73 8.84 -17.42
CA TYR A 48 -9.33 8.14 -18.55
C TYR A 48 -10.83 7.97 -18.35
N LYS A 49 -11.61 7.91 -19.45
CA LYS A 49 -13.09 7.93 -19.42
C LYS A 49 -13.73 6.86 -18.53
N SER A 50 -13.08 5.72 -18.30
CA SER A 50 -13.58 4.60 -17.48
C SER A 50 -13.23 4.70 -15.99
N TRP A 51 -12.52 5.75 -15.58
CA TRP A 51 -12.02 5.90 -14.22
C TRP A 51 -12.62 7.11 -13.52
N ARG A 52 -12.87 6.99 -12.22
CA ARG A 52 -13.41 8.07 -11.41
C ARG A 52 -12.27 8.81 -10.71
N LYS A 53 -12.16 10.12 -10.97
CA LYS A 53 -11.22 11.00 -10.26
C LYS A 53 -11.57 11.04 -8.77
N GLN A 54 -10.57 10.87 -7.91
CA GLN A 54 -10.70 11.13 -6.48
C GLN A 54 -10.29 12.56 -6.16
N TYR A 55 -9.04 12.90 -6.50
CA TYR A 55 -8.51 14.25 -6.38
C TYR A 55 -7.38 14.47 -7.38
N ASN A 56 -7.01 15.72 -7.59
CA ASN A 56 -5.84 16.12 -8.36
C ASN A 56 -5.04 17.13 -7.57
N GLY A 57 -3.76 17.23 -7.89
CA GLY A 57 -2.88 18.22 -7.28
C GLY A 57 -1.50 18.18 -7.89
N TYR A 58 -0.49 18.21 -7.04
CA TYR A 58 0.91 18.32 -7.46
C TYR A 58 1.74 17.16 -6.92
N LEU A 59 2.60 16.65 -7.80
CA LEU A 59 3.56 15.63 -7.42
C LEU A 59 4.57 16.28 -6.47
N ALA A 60 4.85 15.63 -5.35
CA ALA A 60 5.75 16.14 -4.34
C ALA A 60 6.71 15.07 -3.83
N THR A 61 7.92 15.49 -3.46
CA THR A 61 8.93 14.64 -2.85
C THR A 61 9.88 15.49 -1.99
N ASN A 62 10.87 14.85 -1.37
CA ASN A 62 11.89 15.52 -0.59
C ASN A 62 12.75 16.45 -1.46
N ARG A 63 13.29 17.51 -0.85
CA ARG A 63 14.14 18.51 -1.51
C ARG A 63 15.26 17.89 -2.35
N ASP A 64 15.51 18.43 -3.54
CA ASP A 64 16.62 17.99 -4.38
C ASP A 64 17.99 18.20 -3.69
N GLY A 65 18.91 17.25 -3.87
CA GLY A 65 20.20 17.23 -3.17
C GLY A 65 20.15 16.87 -1.68
N SER A 66 18.96 16.65 -1.09
CA SER A 66 18.87 16.08 0.27
C SER A 66 19.28 14.60 0.28
N TYR A 67 19.97 14.18 1.34
CA TYR A 67 20.30 12.77 1.57
C TYR A 67 19.02 11.94 1.73
N GLY A 68 19.04 10.71 1.22
CA GLY A 68 17.96 9.74 1.36
C GLY A 68 17.07 9.58 0.14
N SER A 69 16.34 8.48 0.14
CA SER A 69 15.54 8.03 -0.99
C SER A 69 14.32 8.92 -1.24
N LYS A 70 13.96 9.09 -2.51
CA LYS A 70 12.87 9.96 -2.94
C LYS A 70 11.64 9.10 -3.25
N ASP A 71 10.63 9.21 -2.40
CA ASP A 71 9.28 8.71 -2.72
C ASP A 71 8.43 9.87 -3.23
N TYR A 72 7.63 9.61 -4.27
CA TYR A 72 6.82 10.63 -4.94
C TYR A 72 5.36 10.42 -4.60
N ILE A 73 4.77 11.41 -3.93
CA ILE A 73 3.36 11.40 -3.54
C ILE A 73 2.57 12.47 -4.29
N CYS A 74 1.26 12.27 -4.39
CA CYS A 74 0.35 13.27 -4.93
C CYS A 74 -0.32 14.05 -3.80
N ILE A 75 0.11 15.30 -3.60
CA ILE A 75 -0.51 16.22 -2.63
C ILE A 75 -1.68 16.91 -3.32
N ASN A 76 -2.82 17.02 -2.62
CA ASN A 76 -4.03 17.67 -3.13
C ASN A 76 -3.76 19.14 -3.53
N GLU A 77 -4.51 19.67 -4.48
CA GLU A 77 -4.35 21.07 -4.91
C GLU A 77 -4.75 22.09 -3.85
N ASP A 78 -5.64 21.69 -2.95
CA ASP A 78 -6.07 22.44 -1.76
C ASP A 78 -5.90 21.52 -0.53
N PRO A 79 -4.69 21.45 0.05
CA PRO A 79 -4.42 20.54 1.14
C PRO A 79 -4.70 21.16 2.51
N ASP A 80 -5.17 20.33 3.44
CA ASP A 80 -5.26 20.70 4.85
C ASP A 80 -3.87 20.92 5.45
N SER A 81 -3.77 21.77 6.47
CA SER A 81 -2.54 22.02 7.22
C SER A 81 -2.83 22.31 8.69
N PHE A 82 -1.81 22.18 9.54
CA PHE A 82 -1.89 22.60 10.94
C PHE A 82 -0.61 23.31 11.38
N ALA A 83 -0.76 24.31 12.24
CA ALA A 83 0.38 25.06 12.77
C ALA A 83 1.29 24.14 13.59
N THR A 84 2.59 24.16 13.29
CA THR A 84 3.60 23.45 14.09
C THR A 84 4.13 24.38 15.19
N ALA A 85 4.45 23.80 16.35
CA ALA A 85 4.83 24.59 17.53
C ALA A 85 6.19 25.29 17.38
N GLU A 86 7.14 24.71 16.62
CA GLU A 86 8.50 25.21 16.44
C GLU A 86 9.12 24.74 15.10
N ASP A 87 9.90 25.61 14.44
CA ASP A 87 10.66 25.24 13.25
C ASP A 87 11.95 24.47 13.62
N HIS A 88 11.82 23.15 13.76
CA HIS A 88 12.97 22.28 14.06
C HIS A 88 13.88 21.90 12.86
N GLY A 89 13.93 22.73 11.81
CA GLY A 89 14.86 22.56 10.68
C GLY A 89 14.44 21.53 9.61
N LEU A 90 15.37 21.25 8.69
CA LEU A 90 15.16 20.49 7.45
C LEU A 90 15.11 18.96 7.67
N ARG A 91 14.03 18.44 8.26
CA ARG A 91 13.81 16.98 8.42
C ARG A 91 12.92 16.43 7.30
N ALA A 92 11.71 16.00 7.61
CA ALA A 92 10.75 15.51 6.61
C ALA A 92 10.03 16.69 5.95
N ILE A 93 10.48 17.05 4.74
CA ILE A 93 9.99 18.20 3.99
C ILE A 93 9.48 17.75 2.62
N PHE A 94 8.28 18.17 2.26
CA PHE A 94 7.73 17.96 0.93
C PHE A 94 7.73 19.24 0.10
N GLN A 95 8.30 19.14 -1.10
CA GLN A 95 8.31 20.19 -2.11
C GLN A 95 7.64 19.70 -3.39
N SER A 96 7.01 20.63 -4.13
CA SER A 96 6.47 20.31 -5.46
C SER A 96 7.58 19.92 -6.44
N THR A 97 7.37 18.86 -7.20
CA THR A 97 8.33 18.37 -8.21
C THR A 97 8.18 19.17 -9.52
N VAL A 98 9.31 19.60 -10.10
CA VAL A 98 9.36 20.26 -11.42
C VAL A 98 9.97 19.34 -12.48
N ALA A 99 9.55 19.48 -13.74
CA ALA A 99 10.17 18.80 -14.86
C ALA A 99 11.52 19.44 -15.22
N SER A 100 12.55 18.63 -15.43
CA SER A 100 13.86 19.06 -15.91
C SER A 100 14.13 18.47 -17.30
N CYS A 101 14.23 19.35 -18.30
CA CYS A 101 14.48 18.94 -19.69
C CYS A 101 15.92 18.47 -19.86
N GLY A 102 16.11 17.40 -20.65
CA GLY A 102 17.41 16.75 -20.88
C GLY A 102 17.33 15.25 -20.61
N SER A 103 16.98 14.88 -19.37
CA SER A 103 16.59 13.50 -19.02
C SER A 103 15.12 13.21 -19.34
N LEU A 104 14.25 14.22 -19.22
CA LEU A 104 12.88 14.17 -19.74
C LEU A 104 12.82 14.80 -21.13
N ALA A 105 12.07 14.17 -22.03
CA ALA A 105 11.81 14.69 -23.37
C ALA A 105 10.92 15.94 -23.30
N CYS A 106 11.37 17.03 -23.92
CA CYS A 106 10.60 18.27 -24.02
C CYS A 106 10.49 18.65 -25.50
N PRO A 107 9.27 18.72 -26.10
CA PRO A 107 7.91 18.44 -25.56
C PRO A 107 7.59 16.95 -25.28
N PRO A 108 6.48 16.59 -24.57
CA PRO A 108 5.37 17.46 -24.12
C PRO A 108 5.62 18.16 -22.78
N TYR A 109 6.70 17.81 -22.06
CA TYR A 109 7.07 18.47 -20.81
C TYR A 109 7.65 19.86 -21.09
N ILE A 110 7.54 20.75 -20.10
CA ILE A 110 8.06 22.12 -20.16
C ILE A 110 9.06 22.29 -19.04
N ASN A 111 10.25 22.81 -19.35
CA ASN A 111 11.34 22.95 -18.41
C ASN A 111 10.92 23.78 -17.19
N TYR A 112 11.32 23.36 -16.00
CA TYR A 112 11.00 23.99 -14.71
C TYR A 112 9.50 24.12 -14.40
N ARG A 113 8.64 23.40 -15.13
CA ARG A 113 7.19 23.39 -14.86
C ARG A 113 6.84 22.31 -13.84
N ARG A 114 6.07 22.68 -12.82
CA ARG A 114 5.58 21.75 -11.78
C ARG A 114 4.75 20.63 -12.39
N LEU A 115 5.02 19.40 -11.94
CA LEU A 115 4.28 18.22 -12.34
C LEU A 115 2.99 18.13 -11.54
N THR A 116 1.88 18.04 -12.27
CA THR A 116 0.56 17.75 -11.68
C THR A 116 0.45 16.28 -11.37
N CYS A 117 -0.55 15.87 -10.61
CA CYS A 117 -0.88 14.47 -10.41
C CYS A 117 -2.39 14.33 -10.23
N VAL A 118 -2.91 13.13 -10.52
CA VAL A 118 -4.30 12.77 -10.31
C VAL A 118 -4.37 11.38 -9.72
N VAL A 119 -5.15 11.23 -8.64
CA VAL A 119 -5.45 9.94 -8.02
C VAL A 119 -6.86 9.54 -8.40
N TYR A 120 -7.02 8.28 -8.80
CA TYR A 120 -8.27 7.79 -9.35
C TYR A 120 -8.48 6.32 -9.00
N ILE A 121 -9.74 5.91 -9.10
CA ILE A 121 -10.18 4.57 -8.73
C ILE A 121 -11.05 3.96 -9.82
N THR A 122 -10.97 2.64 -9.98
CA THR A 122 -11.72 1.92 -11.00
C THR A 122 -13.19 2.08 -10.71
N ALA A 123 -13.95 2.72 -11.60
CA ALA A 123 -15.40 2.70 -11.49
C ALA A 123 -15.85 1.24 -11.66
N THR A 124 -16.23 0.56 -10.57
CA THR A 124 -16.59 -0.85 -10.68
C THR A 124 -17.84 -1.04 -11.52
N MET A 125 -17.87 -2.20 -12.16
CA MET A 125 -19.05 -2.78 -12.80
C MET A 125 -20.19 -3.08 -11.81
N ALA A 126 -20.13 -2.68 -10.53
CA ALA A 126 -21.25 -2.82 -9.60
C ALA A 126 -22.49 -2.05 -10.08
N VAL A 127 -22.28 -0.92 -10.77
CA VAL A 127 -23.36 -0.21 -11.50
C VAL A 127 -23.89 -1.06 -12.66
N GLN A 128 -23.02 -1.77 -13.39
CA GLN A 128 -23.44 -2.69 -14.46
C GLN A 128 -24.22 -3.89 -13.90
N MET A 129 -23.83 -4.44 -12.75
CA MET A 129 -24.56 -5.55 -12.11
C MET A 129 -25.92 -5.11 -11.56
N GLN A 130 -26.02 -3.91 -10.98
CA GLN A 130 -27.30 -3.30 -10.60
C GLN A 130 -28.15 -2.95 -11.82
N ILE A 131 -27.55 -2.52 -12.93
CA ILE A 131 -28.25 -2.31 -14.21
C ILE A 131 -28.73 -3.63 -14.78
N VAL A 132 -27.93 -4.70 -14.77
CA VAL A 132 -28.36 -6.04 -15.22
C VAL A 132 -29.50 -6.53 -14.35
N LEU A 133 -29.44 -6.37 -13.03
CA LEU A 133 -30.53 -6.70 -12.12
C LEU A 133 -31.76 -5.83 -12.39
N LEU A 134 -31.59 -4.53 -12.61
CA LEU A 134 -32.68 -3.61 -12.99
C LEU A 134 -33.30 -4.00 -14.33
N VAL A 135 -32.50 -4.33 -15.34
CA VAL A 135 -32.94 -4.77 -16.68
C VAL A 135 -33.67 -6.11 -16.59
N LEU A 136 -33.20 -7.04 -15.76
CA LEU A 136 -33.91 -8.30 -15.48
C LEU A 136 -35.26 -8.05 -14.79
N THR A 137 -35.31 -7.13 -13.81
CA THR A 137 -36.57 -6.76 -13.14
C THR A 137 -37.52 -5.96 -14.03
N PHE A 138 -37.01 -5.05 -14.87
CA PHE A 138 -37.77 -4.28 -15.86
C PHE A 138 -38.29 -5.18 -16.99
N ASN A 139 -37.54 -6.20 -17.42
CA ASN A 139 -38.04 -7.20 -18.36
C ASN A 139 -39.10 -8.11 -17.73
N SER A 140 -39.11 -8.28 -16.40
CA SER A 140 -40.21 -8.97 -15.70
C SER A 140 -41.46 -8.09 -15.52
N ALA A 141 -41.28 -6.77 -15.41
CA ALA A 141 -42.37 -5.80 -15.24
C ALA A 141 -42.99 -5.36 -16.57
N ASN A 142 -42.16 -5.19 -17.61
CA ASN A 142 -42.57 -5.08 -19.01
C ASN A 142 -42.59 -6.47 -19.63
N GLY A 143 -43.39 -7.36 -19.03
CA GLY A 143 -43.86 -8.53 -19.75
C GLY A 143 -44.39 -8.04 -21.09
N ILE A 144 -43.67 -8.40 -22.16
CA ILE A 144 -44.05 -8.09 -23.52
C ILE A 144 -45.49 -8.60 -23.63
N GLU A 145 -46.47 -7.71 -23.86
CA GLU A 145 -47.74 -8.10 -24.49
C GLU A 145 -47.41 -8.55 -25.92
N LYS A 146 -46.60 -9.59 -26.06
CA LYS A 146 -46.72 -10.50 -27.17
C LYS A 146 -48.02 -11.18 -26.84
N LYS A 147 -49.08 -10.76 -27.53
CA LYS A 147 -50.21 -11.64 -27.81
C LYS A 147 -49.62 -12.90 -28.43
N LEU A 148 -49.18 -13.80 -27.56
CA LEU A 148 -48.77 -15.13 -27.89
C LEU A 148 -50.08 -15.74 -28.37
N LEU A 149 -50.20 -15.92 -29.68
CA LEU A 149 -51.21 -16.81 -30.23
C LEU A 149 -50.80 -18.22 -29.74
N LEU A 150 -51.09 -18.52 -28.47
CA LEU A 150 -50.88 -19.81 -27.83
C LEU A 150 -51.89 -20.78 -28.43
N ASN A 151 -51.52 -21.42 -29.53
CA ASN A 151 -52.27 -22.56 -30.05
C ASN A 151 -51.53 -23.90 -29.86
N ASP A 152 -50.30 -23.92 -29.31
CA ASP A 152 -49.55 -25.16 -29.06
C ASP A 152 -48.98 -25.25 -27.64
N PRO A 153 -49.57 -26.06 -26.74
CA PRO A 153 -49.08 -26.25 -25.37
C PRO A 153 -47.65 -26.83 -25.31
N ASN A 154 -47.17 -27.49 -26.36
CA ASN A 154 -45.80 -28.03 -26.40
C ASN A 154 -44.74 -26.96 -26.65
N GLN A 155 -45.10 -25.82 -27.24
CA GLN A 155 -44.19 -24.69 -27.41
C GLN A 155 -44.00 -23.96 -26.07
N MET A 156 -45.08 -23.77 -25.32
CA MET A 156 -45.03 -23.16 -24.00
C MET A 156 -44.17 -23.96 -23.01
N GLU A 157 -44.29 -25.29 -23.02
CA GLU A 157 -43.48 -26.14 -22.14
C GLU A 157 -41.97 -26.07 -22.46
N ARG A 158 -41.62 -25.94 -23.75
CA ARG A 158 -40.21 -25.79 -24.17
C ARG A 158 -39.59 -24.47 -23.72
N GLU A 159 -40.31 -23.37 -23.88
CA GLU A 159 -39.84 -22.05 -23.42
C GLU A 159 -39.73 -21.99 -21.89
N ILE A 160 -40.68 -22.59 -21.16
CA ILE A 160 -40.60 -22.72 -19.69
C ILE A 160 -39.37 -23.52 -19.27
N GLN A 161 -39.06 -24.60 -19.98
CA GLN A 161 -37.92 -25.44 -19.66
C GLN A 161 -36.59 -24.73 -19.96
N GLU A 162 -36.48 -24.00 -21.07
CA GLU A 162 -35.32 -23.15 -21.38
C GLU A 162 -35.10 -22.07 -20.32
N LEU A 163 -36.16 -21.37 -19.92
CA LEU A 163 -36.13 -20.39 -18.83
C LEU A 163 -35.66 -20.99 -17.51
N ARG A 164 -36.14 -22.19 -17.14
CA ARG A 164 -35.70 -22.91 -15.93
C ARG A 164 -34.21 -23.26 -15.97
N THR A 165 -33.71 -23.74 -17.10
CA THR A 165 -32.28 -24.02 -17.27
C THR A 165 -31.43 -22.75 -17.19
N LEU A 166 -31.90 -21.65 -17.78
CA LEU A 166 -31.21 -20.36 -17.72
C LEU A 166 -31.15 -19.84 -16.28
N VAL A 167 -32.25 -19.88 -15.54
CA VAL A 167 -32.31 -19.47 -14.12
C VAL A 167 -31.37 -20.32 -13.26
N THR A 168 -31.33 -21.63 -13.47
CA THR A 168 -30.44 -22.54 -12.72
C THR A 168 -28.97 -22.23 -13.01
N THR A 169 -28.64 -22.00 -14.27
CA THR A 169 -27.28 -21.63 -14.71
C THR A 169 -26.86 -20.27 -14.12
N LEU A 170 -27.72 -19.26 -14.20
CA LEU A 170 -27.46 -17.94 -13.62
C LEU A 170 -27.26 -18.02 -12.10
N THR A 171 -28.07 -18.83 -11.41
CA THR A 171 -27.96 -19.03 -9.96
C THR A 171 -26.63 -19.66 -9.59
N SER A 172 -26.16 -20.64 -10.37
CA SER A 172 -24.84 -21.25 -10.16
C SER A 172 -23.69 -20.27 -10.40
N GLN A 173 -23.77 -19.42 -11.43
CA GLN A 173 -22.77 -18.40 -11.72
C GLN A 173 -22.75 -17.30 -10.65
N VAL A 174 -23.91 -16.84 -10.18
CA VAL A 174 -24.01 -15.88 -9.07
C VAL A 174 -23.41 -16.47 -7.79
N SER A 175 -23.68 -17.74 -7.51
CA SER A 175 -23.11 -18.45 -6.36
C SER A 175 -21.57 -18.55 -6.45
N ALA A 176 -21.05 -18.83 -7.65
CA ALA A 176 -19.60 -18.87 -7.90
C ALA A 176 -18.94 -17.50 -7.75
N ILE A 177 -19.59 -16.42 -8.23
CA ILE A 177 -19.10 -15.03 -8.07
C ILE A 177 -19.18 -14.58 -6.61
N GLN A 178 -20.23 -14.98 -5.87
CA GLN A 178 -20.33 -14.76 -4.43
C GLN A 178 -19.28 -15.54 -3.63
N GLN A 179 -18.82 -16.68 -4.15
CA GLN A 179 -17.74 -17.48 -3.57
C GLN A 179 -16.34 -17.00 -3.97
N SER A 180 -16.17 -16.30 -5.10
CA SER A 180 -14.91 -15.63 -5.46
C SER A 180 -14.71 -14.36 -4.63
N LYS A 181 -14.68 -14.48 -3.31
CA LYS A 181 -14.18 -13.42 -2.45
C LYS A 181 -12.68 -13.31 -2.72
N GLY A 182 -12.25 -12.20 -3.31
CA GLY A 182 -10.83 -11.85 -3.36
C GLY A 182 -10.24 -11.92 -1.94
N GLY A 183 -8.95 -12.25 -1.82
CA GLY A 183 -8.27 -12.27 -0.53
C GLY A 183 -7.21 -11.20 -0.45
N ALA A 184 -7.23 -10.41 0.62
CA ALA A 184 -6.20 -9.41 0.87
C ALA A 184 -4.87 -10.09 1.17
N GLN A 185 -3.82 -9.70 0.45
CA GLN A 185 -2.47 -10.15 0.75
C GLN A 185 -1.81 -9.20 1.77
N PHE A 186 -1.00 -9.76 2.64
CA PHE A 186 -0.14 -9.01 3.55
C PHE A 186 1.11 -9.83 3.90
N ILE A 187 2.19 -9.15 4.28
CA ILE A 187 3.42 -9.80 4.74
C ILE A 187 3.44 -9.77 6.26
N ARG A 188 3.72 -10.91 6.88
CA ARG A 188 4.01 -11.05 8.30
C ARG A 188 5.52 -11.09 8.48
N TRP A 189 6.11 -9.96 8.86
CA TRP A 189 7.53 -9.84 9.09
C TRP A 189 7.92 -10.38 10.46
N GLY A 190 9.05 -11.07 10.55
CA GLY A 190 9.53 -11.74 11.75
C GLY A 190 8.82 -13.07 12.05
N LYS A 191 8.11 -13.67 11.10
CA LYS A 191 7.50 -15.00 11.23
C LYS A 191 7.50 -15.71 9.88
N SER A 192 7.66 -17.04 9.88
CA SER A 192 7.57 -17.90 8.69
C SER A 192 6.18 -18.53 8.50
N VAL A 193 5.22 -18.21 9.35
CA VAL A 193 3.85 -18.75 9.31
C VAL A 193 2.80 -17.65 9.36
N CYS A 194 1.66 -17.87 8.72
CA CYS A 194 0.55 -16.93 8.79
C CYS A 194 -0.24 -17.05 10.11
N PRO A 195 -1.00 -16.02 10.51
CA PRO A 195 -1.82 -16.09 11.72
C PRO A 195 -2.99 -17.07 11.53
N ASP A 196 -3.15 -18.00 12.47
CA ASP A 196 -4.29 -18.93 12.45
C ASP A 196 -5.60 -18.15 12.59
N ASN A 197 -6.66 -18.61 11.92
CA ASN A 197 -8.08 -18.22 12.01
C ASN A 197 -8.75 -17.62 10.76
N ASP A 198 -8.04 -17.20 9.70
CA ASP A 198 -8.64 -16.75 8.43
C ASP A 198 -7.61 -16.49 7.33
N THR A 199 -6.43 -17.09 7.44
CA THR A 199 -5.36 -16.84 6.48
C THR A 199 -4.85 -18.14 5.91
N GLU A 200 -4.21 -18.03 4.76
CA GLU A 200 -3.44 -19.08 4.15
C GLU A 200 -2.06 -18.55 3.80
N LEU A 201 -1.06 -19.42 3.98
CA LEU A 201 0.30 -19.15 3.56
C LEU A 201 0.35 -19.23 2.03
N VAL A 202 0.83 -18.16 1.40
CA VAL A 202 1.15 -18.15 -0.03
C VAL A 202 2.55 -18.71 -0.21
N TYR A 203 3.52 -18.12 0.49
CA TYR A 203 4.87 -18.65 0.66
C TYR A 203 5.54 -18.00 1.89
N ASP A 204 6.56 -18.65 2.42
CA ASP A 204 7.46 -18.07 3.41
C ASP A 204 8.88 -17.93 2.84
N GLY A 205 9.71 -17.18 3.54
CA GLY A 205 10.95 -16.72 2.95
C GLY A 205 11.89 -15.94 3.87
N PHE A 206 12.88 -15.36 3.21
CA PHE A 206 13.89 -14.50 3.80
C PHE A 206 13.52 -13.05 3.54
N ALA A 207 13.47 -12.22 4.58
CA ALA A 207 13.41 -10.79 4.34
C ALA A 207 14.73 -10.32 3.72
N ALA A 208 14.63 -9.37 2.81
CA ALA A 208 15.79 -8.89 2.08
C ALA A 208 15.62 -7.43 1.67
N GLY A 209 16.73 -6.72 1.48
CA GLY A 209 16.75 -5.32 1.08
C GLY A 209 18.11 -4.90 0.54
N GLY A 210 18.26 -3.61 0.24
CA GLY A 210 19.59 -3.05 -0.08
C GLY A 210 20.46 -2.93 1.18
N TYR A 211 21.77 -3.08 1.01
CA TYR A 211 22.79 -2.91 2.06
C TYR A 211 22.60 -1.60 2.82
N TYR A 212 22.76 -1.63 4.15
CA TYR A 212 22.46 -0.49 5.03
C TYR A 212 23.23 0.79 4.67
N SER A 213 24.46 0.70 4.15
CA SER A 213 25.26 1.88 3.78
C SER A 213 25.21 2.23 2.28
N ASN A 214 24.43 1.50 1.47
CA ASN A 214 24.33 1.79 0.04
C ASN A 214 23.33 2.91 -0.22
N LYS A 215 23.80 3.97 -0.88
CA LYS A 215 22.98 5.12 -1.32
C LYS A 215 21.99 4.78 -2.45
N GLY A 216 22.22 3.68 -3.16
CA GLY A 216 21.35 3.15 -4.23
C GLY A 216 20.62 1.87 -3.82
N ALA A 217 20.10 1.13 -4.81
CA ALA A 217 19.21 -0.03 -4.65
C ALA A 217 17.78 0.33 -4.17
N GLY A 218 16.94 -0.69 -3.99
CA GLY A 218 15.55 -0.51 -3.56
C GLY A 218 15.41 -0.03 -2.12
N VAL A 219 14.40 0.81 -1.88
CA VAL A 219 13.99 1.30 -0.55
C VAL A 219 13.11 0.31 0.20
N ASN A 220 12.40 -0.52 -0.56
CA ASN A 220 11.47 -1.48 -0.03
C ASN A 220 12.21 -2.74 0.45
N TYR A 221 11.57 -3.46 1.36
CA TYR A 221 11.95 -4.80 1.74
C TYR A 221 11.15 -5.80 0.91
N LEU A 222 11.79 -6.93 0.61
CA LEU A 222 11.17 -8.03 -0.10
C LEU A 222 11.13 -9.26 0.80
N CYS A 223 10.06 -10.03 0.67
CA CYS A 223 10.04 -11.39 1.19
C CYS A 223 10.46 -12.31 0.04
N LEU A 224 11.70 -12.80 0.06
CA LEU A 224 12.23 -13.68 -0.98
C LEU A 224 11.83 -15.12 -0.70
N PRO A 225 11.22 -15.84 -1.65
CA PRO A 225 10.82 -17.22 -1.45
C PRO A 225 12.05 -18.12 -1.21
N ARG A 226 11.85 -19.21 -0.47
CA ARG A 226 12.93 -20.17 -0.19
C ARG A 226 13.40 -20.98 -1.41
N ASP A 227 12.60 -20.98 -2.47
CA ASP A 227 12.79 -21.72 -3.72
C ASP A 227 12.94 -20.76 -4.93
N PRO A 228 14.03 -19.97 -5.01
CA PRO A 228 14.21 -19.02 -6.08
C PRO A 228 14.41 -19.70 -7.45
N LEU A 229 13.87 -19.06 -8.49
CA LEU A 229 14.19 -19.36 -9.88
C LEU A 229 15.20 -18.34 -10.40
N TRP A 230 16.22 -18.82 -11.12
CA TRP A 230 17.32 -17.98 -11.60
C TRP A 230 17.08 -17.50 -13.03
N GLY A 231 17.36 -16.21 -13.26
CA GLY A 231 17.33 -15.62 -14.60
C GLY A 231 18.57 -15.97 -15.43
N ILE A 232 18.76 -15.24 -16.53
CA ILE A 232 19.94 -15.39 -17.39
C ILE A 232 21.20 -14.99 -16.60
N ASN A 233 22.24 -15.82 -16.66
CA ASN A 233 23.54 -15.47 -16.11
C ASN A 233 24.11 -14.24 -16.84
N TYR A 234 24.22 -13.13 -16.11
CA TYR A 234 24.76 -11.88 -16.62
C TYR A 234 26.22 -11.74 -16.20
N THR A 235 27.13 -11.55 -17.17
CA THR A 235 28.57 -11.40 -16.93
C THR A 235 29.03 -9.94 -16.94
N GLY A 236 28.11 -8.98 -16.96
CA GLY A 236 28.45 -7.57 -16.93
C GLY A 236 28.76 -7.07 -15.51
N THR A 237 29.44 -5.92 -15.44
CA THR A 237 29.91 -5.32 -14.19
C THR A 237 28.93 -4.33 -13.57
N ILE A 238 27.78 -4.08 -14.20
CA ILE A 238 26.76 -3.13 -13.75
C ILE A 238 25.55 -3.91 -13.24
N TYR A 239 25.36 -3.96 -11.92
CA TYR A 239 24.25 -4.64 -11.27
C TYR A 239 23.86 -3.96 -9.95
N SER A 240 22.65 -4.24 -9.47
CA SER A 240 22.22 -3.92 -8.12
C SER A 240 22.22 -5.20 -7.28
N THR A 241 22.58 -5.09 -6.01
CA THR A 241 22.67 -6.24 -5.10
C THR A 241 21.55 -6.18 -4.06
N ILE A 242 20.99 -7.35 -3.72
CA ILE A 242 20.04 -7.53 -2.64
C ILE A 242 20.71 -8.37 -1.54
N TYR A 243 20.46 -8.02 -0.28
CA TYR A 243 21.08 -8.58 0.91
C TYR A 243 20.01 -9.13 1.85
N GLY A 244 20.36 -10.16 2.63
CA GLY A 244 19.53 -10.65 3.72
C GLY A 244 19.24 -9.57 4.76
N ALA A 245 18.08 -9.66 5.39
CA ALA A 245 17.64 -8.77 6.44
C ALA A 245 18.01 -9.30 7.82
N GLU A 246 18.57 -8.44 8.67
CA GLU A 246 19.05 -8.83 10.00
C GLU A 246 18.48 -7.92 11.10
N TYR A 247 18.24 -8.53 12.25
CA TYR A 247 18.01 -7.81 13.50
C TYR A 247 19.34 -7.26 14.02
N ASP A 248 19.57 -5.94 13.94
CA ASP A 248 20.74 -5.31 14.58
C ASP A 248 20.42 -4.82 16.01
N THR A 249 19.55 -5.57 16.69
CA THR A 249 19.14 -5.28 18.06
C THR A 249 18.42 -6.47 18.69
N SER A 250 18.61 -6.67 19.99
CA SER A 250 17.84 -7.65 20.77
C SER A 250 16.42 -7.18 21.14
N PHE A 251 16.00 -6.00 20.67
CA PHE A 251 14.70 -5.42 21.03
C PHE A 251 13.51 -6.31 20.64
N PHE A 252 13.63 -7.05 19.53
CA PHE A 252 12.56 -7.90 19.01
C PHE A 252 12.51 -9.29 19.67
N GLY A 253 13.31 -9.54 20.70
CA GLY A 253 13.41 -10.85 21.36
C GLY A 253 14.29 -11.86 20.62
N THR A 254 15.02 -11.40 19.60
CA THR A 254 16.01 -12.15 18.82
C THR A 254 17.44 -11.75 19.23
N ASN A 255 18.47 -12.46 18.74
CA ASN A 255 19.86 -12.07 18.94
C ASN A 255 20.29 -11.04 17.89
N ASN A 256 21.39 -10.34 18.19
CA ASN A 256 22.00 -9.44 17.23
C ASN A 256 22.58 -10.24 16.05
N GLY A 257 22.30 -9.80 14.83
CA GLY A 257 22.71 -10.49 13.60
C GLY A 257 21.83 -11.68 13.22
N ASP A 258 20.73 -11.93 13.93
CA ASP A 258 19.76 -12.95 13.50
C ASP A 258 19.03 -12.49 12.23
N ASP A 259 18.93 -13.38 11.26
CA ASP A 259 18.18 -13.18 10.02
C ASP A 259 16.66 -13.10 10.27
N LEU A 260 16.01 -12.16 9.60
CA LEU A 260 14.59 -11.86 9.72
C LEU A 260 13.73 -12.75 8.77
N PRO A 261 12.90 -13.66 9.29
CA PRO A 261 11.97 -14.44 8.47
C PRO A 261 10.77 -13.62 8.02
N CYS A 262 10.12 -14.04 6.94
CA CYS A 262 8.87 -13.44 6.49
C CYS A 262 7.90 -14.49 5.96
N ALA A 263 6.61 -14.18 6.03
CA ALA A 263 5.54 -14.98 5.44
C ALA A 263 4.59 -14.09 4.65
N VAL A 264 4.35 -14.43 3.39
CA VAL A 264 3.31 -13.80 2.57
C VAL A 264 2.01 -14.55 2.77
N CYS A 265 1.02 -13.84 3.29
CA CYS A 265 -0.25 -14.39 3.72
C CYS A 265 -1.39 -13.82 2.88
N ARG A 266 -2.40 -14.64 2.64
CA ARG A 266 -3.67 -14.21 2.05
C ARG A 266 -4.80 -14.42 3.05
N SER A 267 -5.61 -13.39 3.27
CA SER A 267 -6.86 -13.50 4.05
C SER A 267 -7.95 -14.16 3.21
N ARG A 268 -8.72 -15.08 3.81
CA ARG A 268 -9.83 -15.78 3.16
C ARG A 268 -11.12 -14.96 3.19
N SER A 269 -11.35 -14.19 4.25
CA SER A 269 -12.55 -13.37 4.41
C SER A 269 -12.34 -11.89 4.11
N GLY A 270 -11.16 -11.35 4.45
CA GLY A 270 -10.83 -9.94 4.24
C GLY A 270 -10.36 -9.67 2.82
N VAL A 271 -10.89 -8.60 2.22
CA VAL A 271 -10.63 -8.21 0.81
C VAL A 271 -9.63 -7.05 0.71
N THR A 272 -9.39 -6.33 1.81
CA THR A 272 -8.36 -5.27 1.90
C THR A 272 -7.51 -5.44 3.14
N SER A 273 -6.21 -5.16 3.06
CA SER A 273 -5.27 -5.13 4.19
C SER A 273 -4.73 -3.72 4.43
N MET A 274 -4.36 -3.40 5.67
CA MET A 274 -3.60 -2.18 6.00
C MET A 274 -2.70 -2.41 7.21
N MET A 275 -1.58 -1.70 7.25
CA MET A 275 -0.72 -1.56 8.43
C MET A 275 -1.03 -0.23 9.11
N LEU A 276 -1.28 -0.26 10.43
CA LEU A 276 -1.53 0.90 11.27
C LEU A 276 -0.27 1.24 12.07
N PRO A 277 0.55 2.20 11.64
CA PRO A 277 1.70 2.65 12.44
C PRO A 277 1.22 3.41 13.68
N GLY A 278 1.90 3.22 14.80
CA GLY A 278 1.57 3.85 16.08
C GLY A 278 0.40 3.22 16.84
N ARG A 279 -0.17 2.09 16.38
CA ARG A 279 -1.24 1.36 17.08
C ARG A 279 -1.01 -0.14 17.07
N ASN A 280 -1.12 -0.80 18.22
CA ASN A 280 -1.14 -2.26 18.32
C ASN A 280 -2.55 -2.87 18.22
N LYS A 281 -3.57 -2.06 17.86
CA LYS A 281 -4.96 -2.49 17.76
C LYS A 281 -5.60 -1.99 16.47
N CYS A 282 -6.38 -2.85 15.82
CA CYS A 282 -7.18 -2.48 14.67
C CYS A 282 -8.33 -1.54 15.06
N TYR A 283 -8.81 -0.75 14.10
CA TYR A 283 -10.06 0.00 14.28
C TYR A 283 -11.26 -0.94 14.37
N LYS A 284 -12.38 -0.42 14.88
CA LYS A 284 -13.65 -1.19 14.94
C LYS A 284 -14.00 -1.73 13.55
N HIS A 285 -14.49 -2.97 13.50
CA HIS A 285 -14.83 -3.68 12.25
C HIS A 285 -13.66 -3.94 11.31
N TRP A 286 -12.43 -3.89 11.82
CA TRP A 286 -11.25 -4.45 11.15
C TRP A 286 -10.76 -5.63 11.98
N ARG A 287 -10.36 -6.69 11.28
CA ARG A 287 -9.84 -7.91 11.89
C ARG A 287 -8.34 -7.81 12.01
N MET A 288 -7.81 -8.05 13.21
CA MET A 288 -6.37 -8.12 13.41
C MET A 288 -5.80 -9.39 12.78
N GLN A 289 -4.70 -9.23 12.05
CA GLN A 289 -3.88 -10.34 11.57
C GLN A 289 -2.67 -10.52 12.48
N TYR A 290 -1.94 -9.46 12.76
CA TYR A 290 -0.93 -9.45 13.82
C TYR A 290 -0.61 -8.02 14.28
N ASN A 291 0.06 -7.92 15.42
CA ASN A 291 0.61 -6.69 15.97
C ASN A 291 2.11 -6.83 16.25
N GLY A 292 2.76 -5.71 16.51
CA GLY A 292 4.15 -5.67 16.94
C GLY A 292 4.70 -4.25 16.96
N TYR A 293 5.91 -4.07 16.45
CA TYR A 293 6.62 -2.80 16.49
C TYR A 293 7.00 -2.32 15.10
N LEU A 294 6.85 -1.01 14.90
CA LEU A 294 7.28 -0.35 13.67
C LEU A 294 8.81 -0.38 13.60
N ALA A 295 9.33 -0.77 12.44
CA ALA A 295 10.76 -0.95 12.23
C ALA A 295 11.21 -0.39 10.87
N THR A 296 12.47 0.05 10.81
CA THR A 296 13.14 0.52 9.59
C THR A 296 14.66 0.51 9.77
N SER A 297 15.42 1.01 8.79
CA SER A 297 16.88 1.17 8.89
C SER A 297 17.28 2.25 9.89
N GLY A 298 18.51 2.21 10.39
CA GLY A 298 19.00 3.17 11.39
C GLY A 298 19.15 4.59 10.84
N ASP A 299 18.88 5.60 11.67
CA ASP A 299 18.94 7.02 11.27
C ASP A 299 20.31 7.49 10.75
N SER A 300 21.39 6.83 11.18
CA SER A 300 22.77 7.16 10.78
C SER A 300 23.20 6.51 9.46
N PHE A 301 22.31 5.78 8.79
CA PHE A 301 22.64 5.00 7.61
C PHE A 301 22.26 5.70 6.32
N ASP A 302 23.10 5.52 5.30
CA ASP A 302 22.93 6.14 3.98
C ASP A 302 21.75 5.54 3.19
N SER A 303 21.32 4.32 3.54
CA SER A 303 20.20 3.65 2.88
C SER A 303 18.88 3.91 3.62
N SER A 304 18.10 4.84 3.11
CA SER A 304 16.71 5.04 3.58
C SER A 304 15.85 3.85 3.18
N LYS A 305 15.08 3.33 4.13
CA LYS A 305 14.18 2.20 3.93
C LYS A 305 12.75 2.56 4.28
N GLU A 306 11.81 1.77 3.74
CA GLU A 306 10.40 1.88 4.12
C GLU A 306 10.19 1.50 5.60
N TYR A 307 8.99 1.77 6.11
CA TYR A 307 8.57 1.35 7.44
C TYR A 307 7.74 0.07 7.36
N ILE A 308 8.14 -0.95 8.11
CA ILE A 308 7.39 -2.22 8.21
C ILE A 308 6.94 -2.50 9.64
N CYS A 309 5.99 -3.41 9.78
CA CYS A 309 5.54 -3.91 11.07
C CYS A 309 6.18 -5.26 11.35
N ILE A 310 7.12 -5.33 12.30
CA ILE A 310 7.72 -6.59 12.74
C ILE A 310 6.84 -7.17 13.85
N ASN A 311 6.55 -8.47 13.79
CA ASN A 311 5.73 -9.17 14.78
C ASN A 311 6.27 -8.98 16.21
N GLU A 312 5.37 -8.84 17.19
CA GLU A 312 5.74 -8.71 18.61
C GLU A 312 6.59 -9.88 19.12
N ASN A 313 6.26 -11.09 18.65
CA ASN A 313 6.96 -12.32 19.00
C ASN A 313 7.79 -12.77 17.79
N ALA A 314 8.76 -11.98 17.37
CA ALA A 314 9.56 -12.29 16.20
C ALA A 314 10.36 -13.61 16.39
N ASP A 315 10.48 -14.38 15.32
CA ASP A 315 11.36 -15.54 15.23
C ASP A 315 12.65 -15.13 14.50
N ALA A 316 13.72 -15.90 14.71
CA ALA A 316 14.95 -15.84 13.93
C ALA A 316 15.03 -17.03 12.97
N MET A 317 15.72 -16.86 11.84
CA MET A 317 15.99 -17.98 10.94
C MET A 317 17.04 -18.94 11.48
N VAL A 318 16.78 -20.24 11.36
CA VAL A 318 17.73 -21.29 11.75
C VAL A 318 18.94 -21.25 10.81
N GLY A 319 20.13 -21.02 11.36
CA GLY A 319 21.39 -20.96 10.59
C GLY A 319 21.75 -19.57 10.04
N GLY A 320 20.94 -18.54 10.32
CA GLY A 320 21.16 -17.15 9.91
C GLY A 320 21.60 -16.24 11.05
N GLY A 321 22.41 -16.71 12.00
CA GLY A 321 22.82 -15.94 13.18
C GLY A 321 24.16 -15.21 13.03
N HIS A 322 24.62 -15.02 11.80
CA HIS A 322 25.87 -14.33 11.51
C HIS A 322 25.56 -12.90 11.11
N ASP A 323 26.16 -11.95 11.82
CA ASP A 323 26.07 -10.52 11.52
C ASP A 323 26.84 -10.17 10.24
N TYR A 324 26.17 -10.20 9.09
CA TYR A 324 26.74 -9.80 7.80
C TYR A 324 26.47 -8.34 7.45
N ASN A 325 25.80 -7.61 8.34
CA ASN A 325 25.39 -6.23 8.17
C ASN A 325 24.68 -6.00 6.83
N GLY A 326 23.69 -6.84 6.50
CA GLY A 326 22.94 -6.75 5.25
C GLY A 326 21.95 -5.58 5.23
N ALA A 327 20.66 -5.90 5.26
CA ALA A 327 19.58 -4.94 5.46
C ALA A 327 19.16 -4.92 6.93
N LEU A 328 19.54 -3.86 7.66
CA LEU A 328 19.42 -3.83 9.13
C LEU A 328 18.10 -3.23 9.60
N PHE A 329 17.54 -3.80 10.67
CA PHE A 329 16.28 -3.34 11.31
C PHE A 329 16.46 -2.83 12.73
N TYR A 330 15.88 -1.66 13.01
CA TYR A 330 15.71 -1.10 14.35
C TYR A 330 14.28 -0.71 14.63
N SER A 331 13.92 -0.68 15.92
CA SER A 331 12.64 -0.15 16.37
C SER A 331 12.55 1.36 16.11
N VAL A 332 11.37 1.81 15.71
CA VAL A 332 11.09 3.23 15.45
C VAL A 332 10.60 3.92 16.72
N ALA A 333 11.21 5.04 17.10
CA ALA A 333 10.79 5.87 18.22
C ALA A 333 10.15 7.19 17.75
N ALA A 334 9.10 7.64 18.43
CA ALA A 334 8.50 8.95 18.18
C ALA A 334 9.43 10.09 18.57
N SER A 335 9.57 11.11 17.72
CA SER A 335 10.28 12.35 18.03
C SER A 335 9.32 13.53 18.12
N CYS A 336 9.11 14.07 19.32
CA CYS A 336 8.22 15.21 19.57
C CYS A 336 8.75 16.56 19.07
N THR A 337 9.78 16.54 18.23
CA THR A 337 10.27 17.74 17.58
C THR A 337 9.25 18.20 16.54
N SER A 338 9.05 17.45 15.45
CA SER A 338 8.03 17.79 14.45
C SER A 338 6.77 16.93 14.52
N LEU A 339 6.78 15.83 15.30
CA LEU A 339 5.57 15.04 15.53
C LEU A 339 4.75 15.66 16.67
N ALA A 340 3.44 15.80 16.48
CA ALA A 340 2.55 16.38 17.48
C ALA A 340 2.56 15.55 18.79
N CYS A 341 2.85 16.20 19.91
CA CYS A 341 2.87 15.59 21.22
C CYS A 341 2.12 16.46 22.23
N PRO A 342 1.01 15.99 22.85
CA PRO A 342 0.32 14.70 22.66
C PRO A 342 -0.35 14.51 21.27
N PRO A 343 -0.74 13.27 20.88
CA PRO A 343 -0.80 12.04 21.69
C PRO A 343 0.48 11.20 21.69
N TYR A 344 1.48 11.53 20.87
CA TYR A 344 2.76 10.83 20.87
C TYR A 344 3.62 11.24 22.07
N ILE A 345 4.59 10.40 22.42
CA ILE A 345 5.51 10.62 23.54
C ILE A 345 6.93 10.41 23.04
N SER A 346 7.79 11.42 23.23
CA SER A 346 9.16 11.42 22.71
C SER A 346 9.95 10.21 23.22
N GLY A 347 10.69 9.54 22.34
CA GLY A 347 11.51 8.38 22.64
C GLY A 347 10.75 7.07 22.86
N LYS A 348 9.40 7.07 22.87
CA LYS A 348 8.62 5.83 22.94
C LYS A 348 8.63 5.11 21.59
N ARG A 349 8.82 3.79 21.63
CA ARG A 349 8.80 2.93 20.44
C ARG A 349 7.37 2.83 19.92
N LEU A 350 7.21 2.99 18.62
CA LEU A 350 5.91 2.91 17.98
C LEU A 350 5.51 1.45 17.76
N THR A 351 4.34 1.11 18.28
CA THR A 351 3.70 -0.16 17.94
C THR A 351 3.11 -0.12 16.54
N CYS A 352 2.75 -1.28 15.99
CA CYS A 352 2.01 -1.39 14.73
C CYS A 352 1.03 -2.56 14.78
N ALA A 353 0.04 -2.54 13.88
CA ALA A 353 -0.91 -3.63 13.68
C ALA A 353 -1.23 -3.77 12.20
N VAL A 354 -1.23 -5.01 11.70
CA VAL A 354 -1.71 -5.34 10.36
C VAL A 354 -3.12 -5.89 10.48
N CYS A 355 -4.04 -5.30 9.73
CA CYS A 355 -5.47 -5.51 9.82
C CYS A 355 -6.06 -5.83 8.44
N THR A 356 -7.12 -6.64 8.40
CA THR A 356 -7.92 -6.86 7.19
C THR A 356 -9.39 -6.50 7.40
N LYS A 357 -10.11 -6.27 6.31
CA LYS A 357 -11.54 -5.93 6.32
C LYS A 357 -12.35 -6.76 5.36
#